data_AF-A0A7L4TI39-F1
#
_entry.id   AF-A0A7L4TI39-F1
#
_cell.length_a   1.000
_cell.length_b   1.000
_cell.length_c   1.000
_cell.angle_alpha   90.00
_cell.angle_beta   90.00
_cell.angle_gamma   90.00
#
_symmetry.space_group_name_H-M   'P 1'
#
loop_
_entity.id
_entity.type
_entity.pdbx_description
1 polymer ?
#
loop_
_entity_poly.entity_id
_entity_poly.type
_entity_poly.pdbx_seq_one_letter_code
_entity_poly.pdbx_strand_id
1 'polypeptide(L)' 'MRFVNEYAVYKGDEFLVLGTAEECAKQLNVSADYIKWLTMPSAKRRVEKSKNPEKCMVAIRLEDEEEEVS' A
#
# COMPACT_ATOMS: atom_id res chain seq x y z
N MET A 1 22.15 -6.65 0.74
CA MET A 1 20.99 -5.83 1.15
C MET A 1 19.81 -6.15 0.25
N ARG A 2 18.80 -6.85 0.76
CA ARG A 2 17.53 -7.05 0.06
C ARG A 2 16.57 -6.04 0.64
N PHE A 3 16.26 -5.00 -0.12
CA PHE A 3 15.19 -4.07 0.26
C PHE A 3 13.86 -4.74 -0.09
N VAL A 4 13.24 -5.39 0.90
CA VAL A 4 11.87 -5.89 0.75
C VAL A 4 10.97 -4.69 0.97
N ASN A 5 10.37 -4.19 -0.11
CA ASN A 5 9.37 -3.14 0.01
C ASN A 5 8.05 -3.81 0.40
N GLU A 6 7.71 -3.73 1.67
CA GLU A 6 6.42 -4.16 2.17
C GLU A 6 5.39 -3.05 1.98
N TYR A 7 4.14 -3.46 1.82
CA TYR A 7 3.01 -2.58 1.55
C TYR A 7 1.86 -3.01 2.44
N ALA A 8 1.40 -2.08 3.27
CA ALA A 8 0.16 -2.22 4.01
C ALA A 8 -0.97 -1.55 3.22
N VAL A 9 -2.01 -2.31 2.88
CA VAL A 9 -3.18 -1.82 2.16
C VAL A 9 -4.36 -1.70 3.10
N TYR A 10 -4.97 -0.52 3.09
CA TYR A 10 -6.14 -0.16 3.86
C TYR A 10 -7.29 0.22 2.93
N LYS A 11 -8.52 0.10 3.43
CA LYS A 11 -9.73 0.61 2.77
C LYS A 11 -10.55 1.37 3.80
N GLY A 12 -10.51 2.69 3.72
CA GLY A 12 -10.95 3.52 4.83
C GLY A 12 -10.12 3.21 6.08
N ASP A 13 -10.78 2.80 7.14
CA ASP A 13 -10.15 2.39 8.42
C ASP A 13 -9.94 0.87 8.53
N GLU A 14 -10.32 0.10 7.50
CA GLU A 14 -10.17 -1.35 7.49
C GLU A 14 -8.81 -1.77 6.93
N PHE A 15 -8.07 -2.57 7.69
CA PHE A 15 -6.83 -3.21 7.23
C PHE A 15 -7.17 -4.42 6.34
N LEU A 16 -6.61 -4.45 5.13
CA LEU A 16 -6.88 -5.52 4.17
C LEU A 16 -5.75 -6.54 4.12
N VAL A 17 -4.52 -6.08 3.89
CA VAL A 17 -3.36 -6.96 3.66
C VAL A 17 -2.05 -6.24 3.92
N LEU A 18 -1.06 -6.99 4.41
CA LEU A 18 0.33 -6.59 4.58
C LEU A 18 1.20 -7.61 3.86
N GLY A 19 2.23 -7.13 3.16
CA GLY A 19 3.25 -7.96 2.54
C GLY A 19 3.83 -7.27 1.32
N THR A 20 4.47 -8.02 0.44
CA THR A 20 5.04 -7.45 -0.78
C THR A 20 3.96 -6.98 -1.77
N ALA A 21 4.31 -6.10 -2.71
CA ALA A 21 3.36 -5.63 -3.73
C ALA A 21 2.71 -6.78 -4.52
N GLU A 22 3.44 -7.89 -4.73
CA GLU A 22 2.94 -9.06 -5.45
C GLU A 22 1.97 -9.90 -4.60
N GLU A 23 2.22 -10.04 -3.29
CA GLU A 23 1.33 -10.76 -2.38
C GLU A 23 0.02 -10.01 -2.17
N CYS A 24 0.12 -8.69 -1.93
CA CYS A 24 -1.04 -7.81 -1.82
C CYS A 24 -1.85 -7.82 -3.13
N ALA A 25 -1.18 -7.79 -4.28
CA ALA A 25 -1.82 -7.89 -5.59
C ALA A 25 -2.60 -9.21 -5.78
N LYS A 26 -2.00 -10.35 -5.40
CA LYS A 26 -2.65 -11.66 -5.49
C LYS A 26 -3.87 -11.76 -4.57
N GLN A 27 -3.75 -11.31 -3.31
CA GLN A 27 -4.87 -11.38 -2.35
C GLN A 27 -6.03 -10.46 -2.75
N LEU A 28 -5.72 -9.26 -3.23
CA LEU A 28 -6.72 -8.27 -3.63
C LEU A 28 -7.19 -8.45 -5.08
N ASN A 29 -6.63 -9.41 -5.81
CA ASN A 29 -6.87 -9.65 -7.23
C ASN A 29 -6.69 -8.36 -8.08
N VAL A 30 -5.62 -7.62 -7.81
CA VAL A 30 -5.20 -6.40 -8.52
C VAL A 30 -3.78 -6.56 -9.07
N SER A 31 -3.27 -5.59 -9.82
CA SER A 31 -1.88 -5.62 -10.30
C SER A 31 -0.91 -5.08 -9.24
N ALA A 32 0.33 -5.58 -9.24
CA ALA A 32 1.39 -5.06 -8.38
C ALA A 32 1.67 -3.57 -8.65
N ASP A 33 1.53 -3.12 -9.90
CA ASP A 33 1.64 -1.71 -10.26
C ASP A 33 0.52 -0.86 -9.66
N TYR A 34 -0.68 -1.42 -9.50
CA TYR A 34 -1.77 -0.73 -8.81
C TYR A 34 -1.43 -0.53 -7.32
N ILE A 35 -0.87 -1.54 -6.65
CA ILE A 35 -0.40 -1.42 -5.27
C ILE A 35 0.66 -0.31 -5.14
N LYS A 36 1.63 -0.27 -6.07
CA LYS A 36 2.63 0.80 -6.11
C LYS A 36 1.97 2.18 -6.33
N TRP A 37 1.03 2.27 -7.27
CA TRP A 37 0.31 3.51 -7.57
C TRP A 37 -0.50 4.02 -6.37
N LEU A 38 -1.06 3.12 -5.56
CA LEU A 38 -1.80 3.47 -4.34
C LEU A 38 -0.94 4.19 -3.28
N THR A 39 0.39 4.05 -3.34
CA THR A 39 1.32 4.80 -2.48
C THR A 39 1.65 6.20 -3.01
N MET A 40 1.31 6.48 -4.28
CA MET A 40 1.65 7.76 -4.92
C MET A 40 0.74 8.89 -4.45
N PRO A 41 1.23 10.15 -4.49
CA PRO A 41 0.41 11.32 -4.14
C PRO A 41 -0.83 11.50 -5.03
N SER A 42 -0.82 10.93 -6.24
CA SER A 42 -2.00 10.87 -7.12
C SER A 42 -3.15 10.06 -6.52
N ALA A 43 -2.84 8.94 -5.87
CA ALA A 43 -3.84 8.13 -5.19
C ALA A 43 -4.39 8.86 -3.96
N LYS A 44 -3.51 9.49 -3.16
CA LYS A 44 -3.93 10.30 -2.01
C LYS A 44 -4.88 11.43 -2.41
N ARG A 45 -4.55 12.22 -3.44
CA ARG A 45 -5.44 13.27 -3.97
C ARG A 45 -6.78 12.74 -4.48
N ARG A 46 -6.81 11.51 -4.99
CA ARG A 46 -8.06 10.84 -5.42
C ARG A 46 -8.94 10.50 -4.22
N VAL A 47 -8.34 10.04 -3.12
CA VAL A 47 -9.06 9.80 -1.86
C VAL A 47 -9.58 11.10 -1.27
N GLU A 48 -8.76 12.14 -1.21
CA GLU A 48 -9.14 13.47 -0.67
C GLU A 48 -10.29 14.13 -1.45
N LYS A 49 -10.34 13.93 -2.78
CA LYS A 49 -11.42 14.44 -3.63
C LYS A 49 -12.66 13.52 -3.69
N SER A 50 -12.59 12.33 -3.09
CA SER A 50 -13.69 11.37 -3.09
C SER A 50 -14.80 11.84 -2.15
N LYS A 51 -16.07 11.65 -2.54
CA LYS A 51 -17.23 11.86 -1.66
C LYS A 51 -17.33 10.80 -0.56
N ASN A 52 -16.62 9.68 -0.72
CA ASN A 52 -16.64 8.53 0.20
C ASN A 52 -15.21 8.03 0.43
N PRO A 53 -14.44 8.67 1.33
CA PRO A 53 -13.06 8.27 1.63
C PRO A 53 -12.98 6.86 2.22
N GLU A 54 -14.01 6.40 2.94
CA GLU A 54 -14.08 5.07 3.56
C GLU A 54 -14.06 3.92 2.56
N LYS A 55 -14.47 4.16 1.31
CA LYS A 55 -14.46 3.15 0.24
C LYS A 55 -13.16 3.16 -0.57
N CYS A 56 -12.30 4.15 -0.35
CA CYS A 56 -11.06 4.27 -1.09
C CYS A 56 -9.98 3.38 -0.49
N MET A 57 -9.24 2.70 -1.37
CA MET A 57 -8.06 1.95 -0.97
C MET A 57 -6.86 2.89 -0.90
N VAL A 58 -6.01 2.70 0.09
CA VAL A 58 -4.75 3.40 0.28
C VAL A 58 -3.68 2.35 0.58
N ALA A 59 -2.52 2.48 -0.05
CA ALA A 59 -1.36 1.66 0.29
C ALA A 59 -0.31 2.55 0.96
N ILE A 60 0.29 2.04 2.03
CA ILE A 60 1.42 2.64 2.71
C ILE A 60 2.61 1.72 2.45
N ARG A 61 3.68 2.27 1.89
CA ARG A 61 4.94 1.55 1.75
C ARG A 61 5.63 1.55 3.11
N LEU A 62 5.90 0.36 3.61
CA LEU A 62 6.73 0.14 4.78
C LEU A 62 8.13 -0.11 4.25
N GLU A 63 9.03 0.84 4.53
CA GLU A 63 10.45 0.63 4.33
C GLU A 63 10.95 0.03 5.64
N ASP A 64 11.22 -1.27 5.65
CA ASP A 64 12.00 -1.87 6.72
C ASP A 64 13.42 -1.34 6.59
N GLU A 65 13.69 -0.27 7.33
CA GLU A 65 15.03 0.13 7.71
C GLU A 65 15.52 -0.93 8.69
N GLU A 66 16.04 -2.05 8.17
CA GLU A 66 16.85 -2.96 8.98
C GLU A 66 18.07 -2.16 9.48
N GLU A 67 17.95 -1.52 10.65
CA GLU A 67 19.10 -1.11 11.46
C GLU A 67 19.84 -2.39 11.87
N GLU A 68 20.72 -2.89 11.00
CA GLU A 68 21.95 -3.54 11.46
C GLU A 68 22.93 -2.42 11.83
N VAL A 69 22.99 -2.07 13.12
CA VAL A 69 24.21 -1.48 13.68
C VAL A 69 24.83 -2.49 14.66
N SER A 70 25.97 -2.99 14.20
CA SER A 70 26.90 -3.95 14.79
C SER A 70 27.40 -3.62 16.19
#